data_AF-A0A532C3Y4-F1
#
_entry.id   AF-A0A532C3Y4-F1
#
_cell.length_a   1.000
_cell.length_b   1.000
_cell.length_c   1.000
_cell.angle_alpha   90.00
_cell.angle_beta   90.00
_cell.angle_gamma   90.00
#
_symmetry.space_group_name_H-M   'P 1'
#
loop_
_entity.id
_entity.type
_entity.pdbx_description
1 polymer ?
#
loop_
_entity_poly.entity_id
_entity_poly.type
_entity_poly.pdbx_seq_one_letter_code
_entity_poly.pdbx_strand_id
1 'polypeptide(L)'
;MEILWPSHGELVFFSEDVNRYPASAFVTDSLGLSPPGTGFRVHVVGSAQLPSASFRLRPNGPVVAVPTTLVKLSISYQDPLTAPLTYAAGSVKWTTTIKRTRRALKEVTTQWVVLSGLKKHGFAGDQAVVNLPVTSGAIFGSGKQEQIPFVTETSRALPDSLVWWRPTDSPGLLTAAVARAATFPELRDRVALLNRVLIVDPRQTEALTVLSRHLYAMVLREAYPFHKLMVNDPALFMVVNEHFWNIYAQSTRMDLSLGMEMGGFDKPTTADYLYRMLSAMQTLAAVRPDQLDNRFRLGVALRWNNDQEPSIETHQSLVKAISAEQKAGRAEALLQLAWSRINKVAWNRILDDSDIRAAYQNADEALVLADLPLDKFMAEYTKAYSLLFTPDRDNQALLERLTEAKRWFAETPGQTPDIWNFFIGAESLKAVLDADPIFQPLLAQADEKKG
;
A
#
# COMPACT_ATOMS: atom_id res chain seq x y z
N MET A 1 -15.42 1.60 15.49
CA MET A 1 -15.67 1.44 14.05
C MET A 1 -14.76 2.44 13.38
N GLU A 2 -13.85 1.98 12.53
CA GLU A 2 -12.91 2.85 11.80
C GLU A 2 -13.31 2.88 10.32
N ILE A 3 -13.01 4.00 9.66
CA ILE A 3 -13.18 4.16 8.21
C ILE A 3 -11.87 3.78 7.54
N LEU A 4 -11.89 2.73 6.72
CA LEU A 4 -10.67 2.25 6.07
C LEU A 4 -10.36 3.06 4.81
N TRP A 5 -9.23 3.75 4.84
CA TRP A 5 -8.68 4.57 3.77
C TRP A 5 -8.15 3.73 2.58
N PRO A 6 -8.21 4.23 1.33
CA PRO A 6 -9.06 5.31 0.83
C PRO A 6 -10.41 4.71 0.38
N SER A 7 -11.52 5.44 0.53
CA SER A 7 -12.73 5.27 -0.28
C SER A 7 -13.60 6.52 -0.09
N HIS A 8 -14.31 6.96 -1.12
CA HIS A 8 -15.47 7.83 -0.95
C HIS A 8 -16.62 7.00 -0.37
N GLY A 9 -16.67 6.93 0.97
CA GLY A 9 -17.69 6.20 1.71
C GLY A 9 -17.10 5.50 2.94
N GLU A 10 -17.83 5.57 4.05
CA GLU A 10 -17.46 4.86 5.28
C GLU A 10 -17.62 3.36 5.07
N LEU A 11 -16.50 2.65 4.97
CA LEU A 11 -16.50 1.19 5.02
C LEU A 11 -16.30 0.75 6.45
N VAL A 12 -17.32 0.10 6.99
CA VAL A 12 -17.33 -0.38 8.37
C VAL A 12 -16.19 -1.37 8.59
N PHE A 13 -15.27 -1.00 9.46
CA PHE A 13 -14.24 -1.90 9.96
C PHE A 13 -14.44 -2.20 11.44
N PHE A 14 -14.63 -3.48 11.74
CA PHE A 14 -14.62 -4.02 13.09
C PHE A 14 -13.16 -4.30 13.49
N SER A 15 -12.50 -3.29 14.06
CA SER A 15 -11.10 -3.32 14.49
C SER A 15 -10.88 -4.07 15.81
N GLU A 16 -11.93 -4.31 16.59
CA GLU A 16 -11.90 -5.10 17.82
C GLU A 16 -12.38 -6.53 17.59
N ASP A 17 -12.30 -7.36 18.64
CA ASP A 17 -12.97 -8.66 18.62
C ASP A 17 -14.47 -8.49 18.38
N VAL A 18 -15.04 -9.28 17.47
CA VAL A 18 -16.45 -9.11 17.03
C VAL A 18 -17.47 -9.22 18.16
N ASN A 19 -17.16 -9.96 19.23
CA ASN A 19 -18.01 -10.10 20.41
C ASN A 19 -18.05 -8.85 21.31
N ARG A 20 -17.15 -7.88 21.09
CA ARG A 20 -17.17 -6.57 21.78
C ARG A 20 -18.17 -5.62 21.14
N TYR A 21 -18.62 -5.90 19.92
CA TYR A 21 -19.64 -5.10 19.26
C TYR A 21 -21.04 -5.61 19.60
N PRO A 22 -22.01 -4.69 19.84
CA PRO A 22 -23.40 -5.08 20.00
C PRO A 22 -23.93 -5.73 18.72
N ALA A 23 -24.92 -6.63 18.84
CA ALA A 23 -25.52 -7.26 17.67
C ALA A 23 -26.07 -6.26 16.65
N SER A 24 -26.56 -5.10 17.12
CA SER A 24 -27.03 -4.01 16.26
C SER A 24 -25.98 -3.44 15.32
N ALA A 25 -24.70 -3.54 15.68
CA ALA A 25 -23.61 -3.04 14.85
C ALA A 25 -23.46 -3.80 13.52
N PHE A 26 -24.10 -4.97 13.37
CA PHE A 26 -24.02 -5.82 12.18
C PHE A 26 -25.21 -5.65 11.20
N VAL A 27 -26.19 -4.82 11.56
CA VAL A 27 -27.42 -4.57 10.78
C VAL A 27 -27.75 -3.08 10.64
N THR A 28 -26.76 -2.20 10.75
CA THR A 28 -26.94 -0.76 10.58
C THR A 28 -27.14 -0.40 9.10
N ASP A 29 -27.84 0.71 8.83
CA ASP A 29 -28.08 1.18 7.45
C ASP A 29 -26.79 1.55 6.69
N SER A 30 -25.70 1.80 7.40
CA SER A 30 -24.37 2.07 6.83
C SER A 30 -23.65 0.83 6.32
N LEU A 31 -24.16 -0.38 6.58
CA LEU A 31 -23.53 -1.64 6.18
C LEU A 31 -23.98 -2.11 4.81
N GLY A 32 -23.04 -2.62 4.02
CA GLY A 32 -23.34 -3.33 2.78
C GLY A 32 -24.13 -2.47 1.81
N LEU A 33 -23.73 -1.22 1.57
CA LEU A 33 -24.41 -0.33 0.61
C LEU A 33 -24.29 -0.91 -0.81
N SER A 34 -25.18 -1.83 -1.17
CA SER A 34 -25.32 -2.42 -2.50
C SER A 34 -26.74 -2.18 -2.97
N PRO A 35 -26.96 -1.28 -3.95
CA PRO A 35 -28.28 -1.09 -4.53
C PRO A 35 -28.81 -2.40 -5.17
N PRO A 36 -30.12 -2.73 -5.05
CA PRO A 36 -31.14 -2.11 -4.21
C PRO A 36 -31.25 -2.74 -2.80
N GLY A 37 -31.51 -1.93 -1.77
CA GLY A 37 -31.82 -2.38 -0.40
C GLY A 37 -30.69 -2.15 0.61
N THR A 38 -30.77 -2.82 1.77
CA THR A 38 -29.80 -2.73 2.89
C THR A 38 -28.49 -3.49 2.63
N GLY A 39 -28.36 -4.15 1.46
CA GLY A 39 -27.27 -5.02 1.00
C GLY A 39 -26.71 -6.07 1.97
N PHE A 40 -27.51 -6.45 2.96
CA PHE A 40 -27.42 -7.71 3.70
C PHE A 40 -28.77 -8.43 3.73
N ARG A 41 -28.77 -9.72 4.08
CA ARG A 41 -29.95 -10.55 4.32
C ARG A 41 -29.91 -11.07 5.75
N VAL A 42 -31.09 -11.22 6.35
CA VAL A 42 -31.23 -11.69 7.73
C VAL A 42 -32.09 -12.92 7.74
N HIS A 43 -31.61 -13.99 8.38
CA HIS A 43 -32.33 -15.24 8.53
C HIS A 43 -32.29 -15.71 9.98
N VAL A 44 -33.43 -16.11 10.54
CA VAL A 44 -33.49 -16.70 11.88
C VAL A 44 -32.90 -18.10 11.82
N VAL A 45 -31.83 -18.34 12.60
CA VAL A 45 -31.16 -19.65 12.66
C VAL A 45 -31.51 -20.42 13.93
N GLY A 46 -32.14 -19.77 14.91
CA GLY A 46 -32.66 -20.43 16.09
C GLY A 46 -33.23 -19.45 17.11
N SER A 47 -33.99 -19.99 18.05
CA SER A 47 -34.47 -19.25 19.20
C SER A 47 -34.53 -20.14 20.44
N ALA A 48 -34.39 -19.55 21.62
CA ALA A 48 -34.48 -20.23 22.90
C ALA A 48 -35.14 -19.33 23.94
N GLN A 49 -36.00 -19.88 24.79
CA GLN A 49 -36.51 -19.15 25.94
C GLN A 49 -35.39 -18.96 26.97
N LEU A 50 -35.30 -17.74 27.50
CA LEU A 50 -34.43 -17.40 28.62
C LEU A 50 -35.29 -17.20 29.88
N PRO A 51 -34.71 -17.24 31.09
CA PRO A 51 -35.38 -16.74 32.28
C PRO A 51 -35.92 -15.32 32.05
N SER A 52 -37.13 -15.06 32.54
CA SER A 52 -37.80 -13.76 32.36
C SER A 52 -36.94 -12.62 32.92
N ALA A 53 -36.69 -11.61 32.08
CA ALA A 53 -36.05 -10.38 32.48
C ALA A 53 -36.89 -9.66 33.53
N SER A 54 -36.23 -9.19 34.58
CA SER A 54 -36.89 -8.53 35.71
C SER A 54 -36.33 -7.13 35.90
N PHE A 55 -37.20 -6.14 36.11
CA PHE A 55 -36.81 -4.75 36.29
C PHE A 55 -37.90 -3.94 37.00
N ARG A 56 -37.57 -2.71 37.42
CA ARG A 56 -38.54 -1.74 37.97
C ARG A 56 -38.82 -0.66 36.93
N LEU A 57 -40.09 -0.24 36.83
CA LEU A 57 -40.49 0.87 35.96
C LEU A 57 -40.17 2.25 36.57
N ARG A 58 -40.02 2.33 37.90
CA ARG A 58 -39.71 3.55 38.66
C ARG A 58 -38.79 3.22 39.82
N PRO A 59 -37.96 4.16 40.31
CA PRO A 59 -37.21 4.00 41.55
C PRO A 59 -38.19 3.64 42.68
N ASN A 60 -37.99 2.48 43.32
CA ASN A 60 -38.87 1.92 44.38
C ASN A 60 -40.23 1.32 43.95
N GLY A 61 -40.51 1.19 42.64
CA GLY A 61 -41.71 0.47 42.16
C GLY A 61 -41.61 -1.05 42.34
N PRO A 62 -42.73 -1.80 42.18
CA PRO A 62 -42.70 -3.26 42.17
C PRO A 62 -41.83 -3.78 41.01
N VAL A 63 -41.17 -4.92 41.22
CA VAL A 63 -40.43 -5.61 40.18
C VAL A 63 -41.44 -6.25 39.22
N VAL A 64 -41.27 -5.98 37.93
CA VAL A 64 -42.03 -6.63 36.85
C VAL A 64 -41.13 -7.64 36.14
N ALA A 65 -41.71 -8.75 35.70
CA ALA A 65 -41.02 -9.78 34.93
C ALA A 65 -41.68 -9.92 33.55
N VAL A 66 -40.86 -9.98 32.50
CA VAL A 66 -41.32 -10.10 31.11
C VAL A 66 -40.69 -11.30 30.41
N PRO A 67 -41.45 -12.05 29.58
CA PRO A 67 -40.90 -13.12 28.77
C PRO A 67 -39.68 -12.66 27.97
N THR A 68 -38.63 -13.45 28.00
CA THR A 68 -37.35 -13.13 27.37
C THR A 68 -36.92 -14.28 26.47
N THR A 69 -36.57 -13.95 25.23
CA THR A 69 -36.18 -14.93 24.22
C THR A 69 -34.85 -14.54 23.62
N LEU A 70 -33.93 -15.50 23.57
CA LEU A 70 -32.72 -15.39 22.77
C LEU A 70 -33.06 -15.76 21.33
N VAL A 71 -32.80 -14.86 20.39
CA VAL A 71 -32.97 -15.10 18.96
C VAL A 71 -31.59 -15.05 18.31
N LYS A 72 -31.25 -16.09 17.54
CA LYS A 72 -30.02 -16.12 16.75
C LYS A 72 -30.37 -15.80 15.29
N LEU A 73 -29.68 -14.81 14.74
CA LEU A 73 -29.85 -14.34 13.37
C LEU A 73 -28.54 -14.54 12.61
N SER A 74 -28.59 -15.21 11.46
CA SER A 74 -27.51 -15.13 10.47
C SER A 74 -27.68 -13.87 9.62
N ILE A 75 -26.60 -13.09 9.52
CA ILE A 75 -26.50 -11.88 8.71
C ILE A 75 -25.55 -12.19 7.55
N SER A 76 -26.07 -12.18 6.32
CA SER A 76 -25.28 -12.44 5.10
C SER A 76 -25.16 -11.18 4.25
N TYR A 77 -23.94 -10.72 3.98
CA TYR A 77 -23.68 -9.54 3.14
C TYR A 77 -23.70 -9.94 1.66
N GLN A 78 -24.22 -9.06 0.79
CA GLN A 78 -24.51 -9.41 -0.60
C GLN A 78 -23.34 -9.12 -1.57
N ASP A 79 -22.47 -8.17 -1.24
CA ASP A 79 -21.36 -7.74 -2.11
C ASP A 79 -20.03 -7.74 -1.34
N PRO A 80 -19.00 -8.47 -1.80
CA PRO A 80 -17.68 -8.51 -1.14
C PRO A 80 -16.96 -7.15 -1.09
N LEU A 81 -17.28 -6.21 -1.97
CA LEU A 81 -16.62 -4.90 -2.05
C LEU A 81 -17.18 -3.88 -1.05
N THR A 82 -18.43 -4.07 -0.64
CA THR A 82 -19.14 -3.17 0.29
C THR A 82 -19.41 -3.82 1.66
N ALA A 83 -19.15 -5.14 1.77
CA ALA A 83 -19.17 -5.87 3.01
C ALA A 83 -18.25 -5.27 4.08
N PRO A 84 -18.64 -5.32 5.36
CA PRO A 84 -17.78 -4.87 6.45
C PRO A 84 -16.51 -5.72 6.54
N LEU A 85 -15.47 -5.11 7.09
CA LEU A 85 -14.20 -5.77 7.31
C LEU A 85 -14.06 -6.23 8.77
N THR A 86 -13.39 -7.36 8.95
CA THR A 86 -12.95 -7.87 10.25
C THR A 86 -11.51 -8.34 10.14
N TYR A 87 -10.85 -8.57 11.28
CA TYR A 87 -9.59 -9.31 11.27
C TYR A 87 -9.84 -10.81 11.04
N ALA A 88 -8.94 -11.46 10.29
CA ALA A 88 -8.97 -12.91 10.11
C ALA A 88 -8.74 -13.65 11.44
N ALA A 89 -9.30 -14.86 11.56
CA ALA A 89 -9.03 -15.75 12.67
C ALA A 89 -7.52 -15.99 12.84
N GLY A 90 -7.05 -16.06 14.09
CA GLY A 90 -5.65 -16.33 14.41
C GLY A 90 -4.69 -15.15 14.28
N SER A 91 -5.17 -13.94 13.98
CA SER A 91 -4.33 -12.75 13.98
C SER A 91 -3.86 -12.37 15.40
N VAL A 92 -2.54 -12.23 15.59
CA VAL A 92 -1.90 -11.95 16.89
C VAL A 92 -2.44 -10.63 17.48
N LYS A 93 -2.84 -10.64 18.75
CA LYS A 93 -3.65 -9.57 19.35
C LYS A 93 -2.86 -8.43 20.00
N TRP A 94 -1.56 -8.56 20.29
CA TRP A 94 -0.83 -7.56 21.09
C TRP A 94 0.66 -7.38 20.71
N THR A 95 1.12 -6.12 20.77
CA THR A 95 2.51 -5.61 20.71
C THR A 95 3.42 -6.00 19.53
N THR A 96 2.98 -6.84 18.61
CA THR A 96 3.79 -7.21 17.44
C THR A 96 3.65 -6.20 16.31
N THR A 97 4.75 -5.86 15.64
CA THR A 97 4.80 -5.07 14.40
C THR A 97 4.10 -5.75 13.20
N ILE A 98 3.61 -6.98 13.39
CA ILE A 98 2.90 -7.76 12.37
C ILE A 98 1.49 -7.20 12.18
N LYS A 99 1.23 -6.62 11.01
CA LYS A 99 -0.12 -6.16 10.62
C LYS A 99 -1.09 -7.34 10.58
N ARG A 100 -2.17 -7.25 11.34
CA ARG A 100 -3.25 -8.25 11.36
C ARG A 100 -3.96 -8.29 10.01
N THR A 101 -4.10 -9.48 9.43
CA THR A 101 -4.77 -9.67 8.13
C THR A 101 -6.24 -9.27 8.21
N ARG A 102 -6.67 -8.38 7.32
CA ARG A 102 -8.06 -7.94 7.18
C ARG A 102 -8.78 -8.82 6.16
N ARG A 103 -10.07 -9.09 6.38
CA ARG A 103 -10.92 -9.88 5.48
C ARG A 103 -12.34 -9.30 5.41
N ALA A 104 -12.95 -9.39 4.22
CA ALA A 104 -14.34 -9.00 4.01
C ALA A 104 -15.29 -10.05 4.58
N LEU A 105 -16.21 -9.63 5.44
CA LEU A 105 -17.17 -10.49 6.11
C LEU A 105 -18.29 -10.87 5.13
N LYS A 106 -18.49 -12.16 4.92
CA LYS A 106 -19.58 -12.71 4.11
C LYS A 106 -20.80 -13.00 4.97
N GLU A 107 -20.59 -13.61 6.12
CA GLU A 107 -21.66 -14.01 7.02
C GLU A 107 -21.21 -13.99 8.48
N VAL A 108 -22.14 -13.67 9.38
CA VAL A 108 -21.95 -13.77 10.83
C VAL A 108 -23.27 -14.14 11.50
N THR A 109 -23.20 -14.99 12.53
CA THR A 109 -24.34 -15.21 13.43
C THR A 109 -24.28 -14.24 14.59
N THR A 110 -25.37 -13.52 14.81
CA THR A 110 -25.59 -12.63 15.93
C THR A 110 -26.67 -13.20 16.85
N GLN A 111 -26.52 -13.00 18.15
CA GLN A 111 -27.54 -13.33 19.13
C GLN A 111 -28.19 -12.05 19.67
N TRP A 112 -29.50 -12.09 19.88
CA TRP A 112 -30.34 -10.97 20.25
C TRP A 112 -31.22 -11.36 21.42
N VAL A 113 -31.20 -10.57 22.49
CA VAL A 113 -32.07 -10.76 23.65
C VAL A 113 -33.31 -9.91 23.47
N VAL A 114 -34.45 -10.55 23.28
CA VAL A 114 -35.74 -9.92 22.98
C VAL A 114 -36.68 -10.03 24.17
N LEU A 115 -37.15 -8.90 24.66
CA LEU A 115 -38.20 -8.80 25.67
C LEU A 115 -39.55 -8.68 24.96
N SER A 116 -40.55 -9.44 25.41
CA SER A 116 -41.91 -9.42 24.83
C SER A 116 -42.97 -9.08 25.88
N GLY A 117 -44.14 -8.60 25.45
CA GLY A 117 -45.23 -8.23 26.34
C GLY A 117 -45.00 -6.93 27.09
N LEU A 118 -44.19 -6.00 26.55
CA LEU A 118 -43.87 -4.72 27.19
C LEU A 118 -45.05 -3.74 27.16
N LYS A 119 -45.97 -3.86 26.19
CA LYS A 119 -47.08 -2.90 26.05
C LYS A 119 -48.01 -2.91 27.27
N LYS A 120 -48.19 -4.08 27.90
CA LYS A 120 -48.98 -4.25 29.14
C LYS A 120 -48.38 -3.49 30.34
N HIS A 121 -47.12 -3.09 30.24
CA HIS A 121 -46.39 -2.33 31.26
C HIS A 121 -46.22 -0.85 30.89
N GLY A 122 -46.92 -0.37 29.85
CA GLY A 122 -46.95 1.05 29.46
C GLY A 122 -45.84 1.48 28.48
N PHE A 123 -45.10 0.55 27.90
CA PHE A 123 -44.17 0.85 26.81
C PHE A 123 -44.91 1.06 25.48
N ALA A 124 -44.32 1.87 24.59
CA ALA A 124 -44.89 2.15 23.27
C ALA A 124 -44.90 0.92 22.34
N GLY A 125 -43.88 0.07 22.42
CA GLY A 125 -43.77 -1.18 21.69
C GLY A 125 -44.02 -2.39 22.59
N ASP A 126 -44.49 -3.49 22.01
CA ASP A 126 -44.67 -4.75 22.76
C ASP A 126 -43.38 -5.58 22.87
N GLN A 127 -42.43 -5.32 21.97
CA GLN A 127 -41.13 -5.99 21.92
C GLN A 127 -40.00 -4.96 21.99
N ALA A 128 -38.91 -5.32 22.65
CA ALA A 128 -37.67 -4.55 22.65
C ALA A 128 -36.44 -5.47 22.65
N VAL A 129 -35.37 -4.99 22.03
CA VAL A 129 -34.07 -5.65 22.04
C VAL A 129 -33.20 -5.04 23.13
N VAL A 130 -32.56 -5.89 23.93
CA VAL A 130 -31.56 -5.46 24.91
C VAL A 130 -30.20 -5.37 24.22
N ASN A 131 -29.72 -4.15 23.94
CA ASN A 131 -28.47 -3.94 23.20
C ASN A 131 -27.21 -3.94 24.08
N LEU A 132 -27.34 -3.52 25.35
CA LEU A 132 -26.24 -3.48 26.32
C LEU A 132 -26.68 -4.16 27.62
N PRO A 133 -25.81 -4.94 28.29
CA PRO A 133 -26.11 -5.44 29.62
C PRO A 133 -26.28 -4.27 30.59
N VAL A 134 -27.41 -4.24 31.29
CA VAL A 134 -27.60 -3.32 32.43
C VAL A 134 -26.78 -3.88 33.59
N THR A 135 -25.70 -3.19 33.96
CA THR A 135 -24.92 -3.54 35.15
C THR A 135 -25.74 -3.24 36.40
N SER A 136 -25.60 -4.09 37.42
CA SER A 136 -26.25 -3.89 38.72
C SER A 136 -25.83 -2.54 39.31
N GLY A 137 -26.77 -1.60 39.38
CA GLY A 137 -26.57 -0.28 39.95
C GLY A 137 -26.74 -0.28 41.46
N ALA A 138 -26.15 0.73 42.12
CA ALA A 138 -26.48 1.06 43.50
C ALA A 138 -27.93 1.56 43.56
N ILE A 139 -28.73 1.07 44.50
CA ILE A 139 -30.04 1.66 44.80
C ILE A 139 -29.76 3.05 45.37
N PHE A 140 -30.12 4.09 44.61
CA PHE A 140 -29.86 5.49 44.93
C PHE A 140 -30.27 5.81 46.38
N GLY A 141 -29.31 6.27 47.19
CA GLY A 141 -29.54 6.65 48.59
C GLY A 141 -29.53 5.53 49.64
N SER A 142 -29.25 4.26 49.28
CA SER A 142 -29.30 3.15 50.26
C SER A 142 -27.97 2.42 50.52
N GLY A 143 -26.93 2.68 49.73
CA GLY A 143 -25.65 1.97 49.82
C GLY A 143 -25.71 0.46 49.48
N LYS A 144 -26.88 -0.08 49.10
CA LYS A 144 -27.08 -1.48 48.72
C LYS A 144 -27.05 -1.64 47.20
N GLN A 145 -26.40 -2.69 46.72
CA GLN A 145 -26.40 -3.07 45.31
C GLN A 145 -27.68 -3.85 45.01
N GLU A 146 -28.46 -3.42 44.03
CA GLU A 146 -29.64 -4.18 43.61
C GLU A 146 -29.20 -5.34 42.70
N GLN A 147 -29.28 -6.57 43.20
CA GLN A 147 -29.10 -7.77 42.38
C GLN A 147 -30.44 -8.22 41.82
N ILE A 148 -31.04 -7.40 40.96
CA ILE A 148 -32.08 -7.90 40.05
C ILE A 148 -31.36 -8.38 38.79
N PRO A 149 -31.35 -9.68 38.46
CA PRO A 149 -30.81 -10.13 37.17
C PRO A 149 -31.69 -9.54 36.07
N PHE A 150 -31.13 -8.59 35.32
CA PHE A 150 -31.84 -7.96 34.21
C PHE A 150 -31.98 -8.95 33.04
N VAL A 151 -30.89 -9.56 32.60
CA VAL A 151 -30.82 -10.65 31.60
C VAL A 151 -29.53 -11.47 31.83
N THR A 152 -29.54 -12.77 31.55
CA THR A 152 -28.35 -13.65 31.72
C THR A 152 -27.43 -13.66 30.50
N GLU A 153 -27.95 -13.20 29.36
CA GLU A 153 -27.27 -13.19 28.06
C GLU A 153 -27.14 -11.76 27.55
N THR A 154 -26.22 -11.55 26.60
CA THR A 154 -26.02 -10.25 25.94
C THR A 154 -26.19 -10.37 24.43
N SER A 155 -26.74 -9.32 23.81
CA SER A 155 -26.83 -9.25 22.36
C SER A 155 -25.45 -8.97 21.76
N ARG A 156 -24.91 -9.91 20.97
CA ARG A 156 -23.54 -9.85 20.43
C ARG A 156 -23.37 -10.70 19.18
N ALA A 157 -22.30 -10.49 18.42
CA ALA A 157 -21.86 -11.46 17.42
C ALA A 157 -21.21 -12.68 18.07
N LEU A 158 -21.40 -13.86 17.46
CA LEU A 158 -20.75 -15.10 17.86
C LEU A 158 -19.39 -15.21 17.14
N PRO A 159 -18.25 -15.19 17.85
CA PRO A 159 -16.91 -15.19 17.22
C PRO A 159 -16.66 -16.36 16.28
N ASP A 160 -17.15 -17.56 16.65
CA ASP A 160 -16.89 -18.79 15.91
C ASP A 160 -17.80 -18.96 14.68
N SER A 161 -18.62 -17.96 14.37
CA SER A 161 -19.58 -17.98 13.25
C SER A 161 -19.17 -17.13 12.05
N LEU A 162 -18.00 -16.49 12.10
CA LEU A 162 -17.54 -15.61 11.03
C LEU A 162 -17.20 -16.41 9.77
N VAL A 163 -17.80 -16.02 8.66
CA VAL A 163 -17.47 -16.52 7.32
C VAL A 163 -16.98 -15.34 6.50
N TRP A 164 -15.83 -15.48 5.84
CA TRP A 164 -15.27 -14.44 4.98
C TRP A 164 -15.49 -14.75 3.52
N TRP A 165 -15.57 -13.69 2.71
CA TRP A 165 -15.57 -13.79 1.27
C TRP A 165 -14.25 -14.41 0.78
N ARG A 166 -14.38 -15.34 -0.16
CA ARG A 166 -13.25 -15.98 -0.85
C ARG A 166 -13.19 -15.50 -2.30
N PRO A 167 -12.01 -15.58 -2.95
CA PRO A 167 -11.86 -15.22 -4.36
C PRO A 167 -12.87 -15.93 -5.29
N THR A 168 -13.17 -17.20 -4.98
CA THR A 168 -14.05 -18.05 -5.77
C THR A 168 -15.54 -17.77 -5.56
N ASP A 169 -15.92 -16.99 -4.55
CA ASP A 169 -17.33 -16.74 -4.24
C ASP A 169 -17.99 -15.78 -5.24
N SER A 170 -17.24 -14.84 -5.82
CA SER A 170 -17.75 -13.86 -6.78
C SER A 170 -16.65 -13.35 -7.74
N PRO A 171 -15.99 -14.24 -8.50
CA PRO A 171 -14.83 -13.87 -9.31
C PRO A 171 -15.15 -12.83 -10.39
N GLY A 172 -16.31 -12.93 -11.03
CA GLY A 172 -16.74 -11.98 -12.06
C GLY A 172 -16.92 -10.55 -11.53
N LEU A 173 -17.39 -10.40 -10.29
CA LEU A 173 -17.56 -9.10 -9.64
C LEU A 173 -16.19 -8.47 -9.31
N LEU A 174 -15.22 -9.27 -8.86
CA LEU A 174 -13.85 -8.79 -8.62
C LEU A 174 -13.19 -8.32 -9.92
N THR A 175 -13.31 -9.08 -11.00
CA THR A 175 -12.79 -8.68 -12.32
C THR A 175 -13.46 -7.39 -12.83
N ALA A 176 -14.78 -7.30 -12.73
CA ALA A 176 -15.52 -6.10 -13.12
C ALA A 176 -15.11 -4.87 -12.28
N ALA A 177 -14.80 -5.06 -11.00
CA ALA A 177 -14.35 -3.99 -10.12
C ALA A 177 -12.96 -3.47 -10.49
N VAL A 178 -12.03 -4.34 -10.90
CA VAL A 178 -10.72 -3.91 -11.43
C VAL A 178 -10.91 -3.06 -12.68
N ALA A 179 -11.77 -3.48 -13.62
CA ALA A 179 -12.08 -2.70 -14.81
C ALA A 179 -12.73 -1.34 -14.46
N ARG A 180 -13.67 -1.34 -13.50
CA ARG A 180 -14.31 -0.12 -12.99
C ARG A 180 -13.32 0.83 -12.33
N ALA A 181 -12.28 0.33 -11.67
CA ALA A 181 -11.27 1.20 -11.06
C ALA A 181 -10.61 2.12 -12.10
N ALA A 182 -10.46 1.69 -13.36
CA ALA A 182 -9.91 2.52 -14.43
C ALA A 182 -10.82 3.69 -14.83
N THR A 183 -12.12 3.63 -14.53
CA THR A 183 -13.08 4.68 -14.92
C THR A 183 -13.16 5.82 -13.90
N PHE A 184 -12.59 5.66 -12.70
CA PHE A 184 -12.60 6.74 -11.70
C PHE A 184 -11.59 7.83 -12.06
N PRO A 185 -11.92 9.12 -11.97
CA PRO A 185 -10.98 10.19 -12.29
C PRO A 185 -9.85 10.27 -11.26
N GLU A 186 -10.19 10.15 -9.97
CA GLU A 186 -9.26 10.35 -8.87
C GLU A 186 -8.45 9.10 -8.55
N LEU A 187 -7.13 9.23 -8.47
CA LEU A 187 -6.21 8.12 -8.10
C LEU A 187 -6.61 7.48 -6.77
N ARG A 188 -7.06 8.31 -5.81
CA ARG A 188 -7.51 7.88 -4.50
C ARG A 188 -8.60 6.81 -4.59
N ASP A 189 -9.58 6.99 -5.48
CA ASP A 189 -10.69 6.05 -5.64
C ASP A 189 -10.30 4.81 -6.43
N ARG A 190 -9.37 4.94 -7.39
CA ARG A 190 -8.82 3.78 -8.08
C ARG A 190 -8.13 2.85 -7.08
N VAL A 191 -7.22 3.41 -6.28
CA VAL A 191 -6.48 2.68 -5.25
C VAL A 191 -7.42 2.10 -4.20
N ALA A 192 -8.47 2.84 -3.83
CA ALA A 192 -9.52 2.37 -2.92
C ALA A 192 -10.14 1.06 -3.39
N LEU A 193 -10.67 1.06 -4.62
CA LEU A 193 -11.38 -0.08 -5.16
C LEU A 193 -10.44 -1.27 -5.40
N LEU A 194 -9.22 -1.03 -5.88
CA LEU A 194 -8.21 -2.06 -6.08
C LEU A 194 -7.83 -2.73 -4.74
N ASN A 195 -7.64 -1.95 -3.67
CA ASN A 195 -7.39 -2.51 -2.35
C ASN A 195 -8.56 -3.35 -1.84
N ARG A 196 -9.81 -3.00 -2.18
CA ARG A 196 -10.98 -3.84 -1.83
C ARG A 196 -10.95 -5.18 -2.53
N VAL A 197 -10.63 -5.20 -3.82
CA VAL A 197 -10.40 -6.44 -4.55
C VAL A 197 -9.31 -7.26 -3.88
N LEU A 198 -8.17 -6.64 -3.52
CA LEU A 198 -7.02 -7.33 -2.91
C LEU A 198 -7.25 -7.81 -1.47
N ILE A 199 -8.20 -7.23 -0.73
CA ILE A 199 -8.60 -7.77 0.59
C ILE A 199 -9.36 -9.10 0.44
N VAL A 200 -10.15 -9.23 -0.62
CA VAL A 200 -10.92 -10.45 -0.93
C VAL A 200 -10.02 -11.48 -1.60
N ASP A 201 -9.31 -11.06 -2.64
CA ASP A 201 -8.34 -11.85 -3.39
C ASP A 201 -6.95 -11.17 -3.42
N PRO A 202 -6.08 -11.47 -2.44
CA PRO A 202 -4.73 -10.91 -2.40
C PRO A 202 -3.84 -11.26 -3.60
N ARG A 203 -4.23 -12.27 -4.40
CA ARG A 203 -3.45 -12.76 -5.54
C ARG A 203 -4.08 -12.38 -6.89
N GLN A 204 -5.09 -11.50 -6.89
CA GLN A 204 -5.74 -11.02 -8.10
C GLN A 204 -4.72 -10.27 -8.98
N THR A 205 -4.37 -10.85 -10.13
CA THR A 205 -3.25 -10.40 -10.97
C THR A 205 -3.47 -9.02 -11.58
N GLU A 206 -4.65 -8.77 -12.14
CA GLU A 206 -4.97 -7.52 -12.84
C GLU A 206 -5.01 -6.34 -11.87
N ALA A 207 -5.56 -6.54 -10.68
CA ALA A 207 -5.61 -5.57 -9.60
C ALA A 207 -4.21 -5.20 -9.13
N LEU A 208 -3.35 -6.20 -8.89
CA LEU A 208 -1.95 -5.99 -8.55
C LEU A 208 -1.21 -5.22 -9.66
N THR A 209 -1.46 -5.57 -10.92
CA THR A 209 -0.84 -4.92 -12.08
C THR A 209 -1.25 -3.45 -12.22
N VAL A 210 -2.54 -3.16 -12.11
CA VAL A 210 -3.04 -1.78 -12.21
C VAL A 210 -2.57 -0.97 -11.01
N LEU A 211 -2.64 -1.52 -9.81
CA LEU A 211 -2.22 -0.86 -8.58
C LEU A 211 -0.72 -0.52 -8.62
N SER A 212 0.13 -1.49 -8.94
CA SER A 212 1.59 -1.27 -8.98
C SER A 212 1.98 -0.23 -10.03
N ARG A 213 1.34 -0.24 -11.21
CA ARG A 213 1.56 0.77 -12.27
C ARG A 213 1.16 2.16 -11.82
N HIS A 214 0.00 2.31 -11.18
CA HIS A 214 -0.47 3.60 -10.69
C HIS A 214 0.42 4.17 -9.58
N LEU A 215 0.80 3.33 -8.61
CA LEU A 215 1.66 3.76 -7.50
C LEU A 215 3.07 4.11 -7.99
N TYR A 216 3.63 3.37 -8.93
CA TYR A 216 4.94 3.68 -9.53
C TYR A 216 4.94 5.04 -10.23
N ALA A 217 3.93 5.28 -11.07
CA ALA A 217 3.77 6.57 -11.74
C ALA A 217 3.58 7.72 -10.74
N MET A 218 2.92 7.47 -9.60
CA MET A 218 2.76 8.47 -8.55
C MET A 218 4.11 8.78 -7.88
N VAL A 219 4.88 7.78 -7.49
CA VAL A 219 6.22 7.98 -6.92
C VAL A 219 7.11 8.78 -7.88
N LEU A 220 7.13 8.46 -9.18
CA LEU A 220 7.88 9.24 -10.16
C LEU A 220 7.44 10.71 -10.23
N ARG A 221 6.12 10.97 -10.18
CA ARG A 221 5.60 12.35 -10.20
C ARG A 221 5.94 13.15 -8.94
N GLU A 222 6.07 12.49 -7.79
CA GLU A 222 6.48 13.13 -6.53
C GLU A 222 7.94 13.63 -6.58
N ALA A 223 8.74 13.27 -7.58
CA ALA A 223 10.07 13.87 -7.78
C ALA A 223 9.99 15.30 -8.34
N TYR A 224 8.95 15.63 -9.12
CA TYR A 224 8.84 16.90 -9.84
C TYR A 224 8.92 18.14 -8.93
N PRO A 225 8.24 18.21 -7.77
CA PRO A 225 8.35 19.37 -6.87
C PRO A 225 9.78 19.65 -6.39
N PHE A 226 10.65 18.63 -6.36
CA PHE A 226 12.03 18.76 -5.90
C PHE A 226 12.95 19.29 -7.00
N HIS A 227 12.95 18.66 -8.18
CA HIS A 227 13.88 19.04 -9.26
C HIS A 227 13.32 20.14 -10.19
N LYS A 228 11.98 20.33 -10.25
CA LYS A 228 11.28 21.40 -11.01
C LYS A 228 11.61 21.45 -12.51
N LEU A 229 11.97 20.32 -13.11
CA LEU A 229 12.30 20.24 -14.54
C LEU A 229 11.06 19.90 -15.36
N MET A 230 10.85 20.63 -16.44
CA MET A 230 9.84 20.30 -17.46
C MET A 230 10.44 19.30 -18.44
N VAL A 231 10.01 18.04 -18.38
CA VAL A 231 10.47 16.96 -19.27
C VAL A 231 9.29 16.45 -20.10
N ASN A 232 9.29 16.77 -21.39
CA ASN A 232 8.17 16.47 -22.29
C ASN A 232 8.28 15.09 -22.95
N ASP A 233 9.50 14.58 -23.13
CA ASP A 233 9.71 13.24 -23.68
C ASP A 233 9.40 12.18 -22.60
N PRO A 234 8.51 11.19 -22.84
CA PRO A 234 8.12 10.22 -21.83
C PRO A 234 9.25 9.31 -21.34
N ALA A 235 10.19 8.93 -22.22
CA ALA A 235 11.29 8.04 -21.85
C ALA A 235 12.30 8.81 -21.00
N LEU A 236 12.65 10.03 -21.41
CA LEU A 236 13.51 10.91 -20.63
C LEU A 236 12.85 11.29 -19.29
N PHE A 237 11.54 11.53 -19.26
CA PHE A 237 10.79 11.79 -18.03
C PHE A 237 10.95 10.65 -17.03
N MET A 238 10.83 9.40 -17.48
CA MET A 238 11.02 8.24 -16.61
C MET A 238 12.44 8.20 -16.05
N VAL A 239 13.45 8.32 -16.90
CA VAL A 239 14.87 8.26 -16.50
C VAL A 239 15.23 9.39 -15.53
N VAL A 240 14.80 10.62 -15.78
CA VAL A 240 15.06 11.77 -14.90
C VAL A 240 14.48 11.55 -13.50
N ASN A 241 13.22 11.13 -13.43
CA ASN A 241 12.54 10.92 -12.14
C ASN A 241 13.06 9.69 -11.40
N GLU A 242 13.42 8.60 -12.10
CA GLU A 242 14.08 7.46 -11.48
C GLU A 242 15.46 7.83 -10.96
N HIS A 243 16.23 8.62 -11.72
CA HIS A 243 17.53 9.11 -11.30
C HIS A 243 17.43 9.96 -10.04
N PHE A 244 16.46 10.89 -9.97
CA PHE A 244 16.19 11.66 -8.75
C PHE A 244 16.05 10.75 -7.53
N TRP A 245 15.17 9.74 -7.61
CA TRP A 245 14.93 8.82 -6.49
C TRP A 245 16.13 7.91 -6.19
N ASN A 246 16.91 7.53 -7.20
CA ASN A 246 18.15 6.79 -7.00
C ASN A 246 19.15 7.63 -6.18
N ILE A 247 19.34 8.91 -6.51
CA ILE A 247 20.26 9.79 -5.77
C ILE A 247 19.72 10.10 -4.38
N TYR A 248 18.43 10.42 -4.27
CA TYR A 248 17.78 10.69 -2.99
C TYR A 248 17.92 9.51 -2.01
N ALA A 249 17.68 8.27 -2.48
CA ALA A 249 17.83 7.07 -1.66
C ALA A 249 19.27 6.81 -1.18
N GLN A 250 20.29 7.30 -1.90
CA GLN A 250 21.70 7.16 -1.53
C GLN A 250 22.15 8.17 -0.47
N SER A 251 21.56 9.39 -0.45
CA SER A 251 22.02 10.47 0.43
C SER A 251 21.10 10.78 1.61
N THR A 252 19.78 10.86 1.38
CA THR A 252 18.83 11.39 2.37
C THR A 252 17.51 10.61 2.32
N ARG A 253 17.24 9.72 3.30
CA ARG A 253 16.05 8.81 3.27
C ARG A 253 14.82 9.35 4.01
N MET A 254 14.86 10.57 4.55
CA MET A 254 13.86 11.02 5.56
C MET A 254 12.41 10.83 5.06
N ASP A 255 12.10 11.23 3.82
CA ASP A 255 10.73 11.18 3.31
C ASP A 255 10.30 9.78 2.79
N LEU A 256 11.25 8.89 2.50
CA LEU A 256 10.98 7.50 2.07
C LEU A 256 10.93 6.50 3.24
N SER A 257 11.43 6.88 4.43
CA SER A 257 11.55 5.97 5.58
C SER A 257 10.79 6.39 6.84
N LEU A 258 10.52 7.68 7.04
CA LEU A 258 9.97 8.18 8.32
C LEU A 258 8.51 8.62 8.24
N GLY A 259 7.93 8.74 7.04
CA GLY A 259 6.53 9.09 6.82
C GLY A 259 5.56 7.91 6.96
N MET A 260 5.83 6.94 7.85
CA MET A 260 4.93 5.82 8.05
C MET A 260 3.72 6.25 8.88
N GLU A 261 2.55 5.89 8.36
CA GLU A 261 1.22 6.24 8.87
C GLU A 261 0.85 7.70 8.57
N MET A 262 -0.41 7.89 8.17
CA MET A 262 -1.08 9.19 8.14
C MET A 262 -1.11 9.74 9.57
N GLY A 263 0.02 10.20 10.07
CA GLY A 263 0.21 10.83 11.38
C GLY A 263 -0.41 12.23 11.38
N GLY A 264 -1.72 12.31 11.10
CA GLY A 264 -2.46 13.55 10.98
C GLY A 264 -2.36 14.27 9.64
N PHE A 265 -1.67 13.72 8.63
CA PHE A 265 -1.63 14.31 7.27
C PHE A 265 -2.96 14.10 6.53
N ASP A 266 -3.34 15.07 5.70
CA ASP A 266 -4.56 15.05 4.88
C ASP A 266 -4.43 14.19 3.61
N LYS A 267 -3.18 13.90 3.19
CA LYS A 267 -2.83 13.12 2.00
C LYS A 267 -1.68 12.14 2.27
N PRO A 268 -1.58 11.05 1.50
CA PRO A 268 -0.46 10.11 1.61
C PRO A 268 0.88 10.76 1.29
N THR A 269 1.91 10.30 1.96
CA THR A 269 3.31 10.65 1.67
C THR A 269 3.87 9.77 0.55
N THR A 270 5.04 10.11 0.02
CA THR A 270 5.76 9.24 -0.94
C THR A 270 6.08 7.87 -0.35
N ALA A 271 6.42 7.81 0.95
CA ALA A 271 6.60 6.55 1.66
C ALA A 271 5.33 5.67 1.65
N ASP A 272 4.15 6.27 1.86
CA ASP A 272 2.88 5.53 1.78
C ASP A 272 2.67 4.88 0.42
N TYR A 273 3.01 5.57 -0.68
CA TYR A 273 2.95 5.01 -2.02
C TYR A 273 3.99 3.91 -2.22
N LEU A 274 5.25 4.14 -1.82
CA LEU A 274 6.35 3.19 -1.96
C LEU A 274 6.08 1.85 -1.26
N TYR A 275 5.69 1.87 0.02
CA TYR A 275 5.48 0.63 0.77
C TYR A 275 4.27 -0.18 0.27
N ARG A 276 3.21 0.50 -0.18
CA ARG A 276 2.06 -0.17 -0.81
C ARG A 276 2.44 -0.76 -2.15
N MET A 277 3.23 -0.03 -2.92
CA MET A 277 3.74 -0.47 -4.22
C MET A 277 4.62 -1.71 -4.08
N LEU A 278 5.58 -1.71 -3.15
CA LEU A 278 6.46 -2.84 -2.89
C LEU A 278 5.68 -4.12 -2.57
N SER A 279 4.73 -4.04 -1.64
CA SER A 279 3.90 -5.19 -1.27
C SER A 279 3.10 -5.74 -2.46
N ALA A 280 2.53 -4.86 -3.28
CA ALA A 280 1.81 -5.24 -4.49
C ALA A 280 2.75 -5.87 -5.54
N MET A 281 3.91 -5.26 -5.82
CA MET A 281 4.87 -5.73 -6.82
C MET A 281 5.52 -7.06 -6.44
N GLN A 282 5.83 -7.27 -5.15
CA GLN A 282 6.33 -8.55 -4.63
C GLN A 282 5.30 -9.67 -4.81
N THR A 283 4.05 -9.39 -4.45
CA THR A 283 2.95 -10.36 -4.65
C THR A 283 2.76 -10.65 -6.12
N LEU A 284 2.81 -9.63 -6.98
CA LEU A 284 2.70 -9.78 -8.43
C LEU A 284 3.84 -10.62 -9.01
N ALA A 285 5.08 -10.38 -8.58
CA ALA A 285 6.24 -11.17 -9.02
C ALA A 285 6.12 -12.65 -8.62
N ALA A 286 5.47 -12.95 -7.50
CA ALA A 286 5.21 -14.33 -7.07
C ALA A 286 4.11 -15.03 -7.89
N VAL A 287 3.07 -14.29 -8.32
CA VAL A 287 1.94 -14.88 -9.09
C VAL A 287 2.13 -14.81 -10.61
N ARG A 288 2.94 -13.86 -11.11
CA ARG A 288 3.29 -13.64 -12.53
C ARG A 288 4.79 -13.37 -12.68
N PRO A 289 5.65 -14.38 -12.45
CA PRO A 289 7.11 -14.23 -12.55
C PRO A 289 7.61 -13.92 -13.97
N ASP A 290 6.78 -14.20 -14.98
CA ASP A 290 6.99 -13.93 -16.40
C ASP A 290 6.77 -12.46 -16.77
N GLN A 291 6.11 -11.67 -15.92
CA GLN A 291 5.89 -10.24 -16.16
C GLN A 291 7.16 -9.42 -15.84
N LEU A 292 8.06 -9.34 -16.82
CA LEU A 292 9.36 -8.68 -16.68
C LEU A 292 9.26 -7.21 -16.23
N ASP A 293 8.34 -6.42 -16.80
CA ASP A 293 8.15 -5.01 -16.43
C ASP A 293 7.92 -4.81 -14.93
N ASN A 294 7.16 -5.70 -14.30
CA ASN A 294 6.91 -5.63 -12.86
C ASN A 294 8.20 -5.91 -12.08
N ARG A 295 9.00 -6.88 -12.53
CA ARG A 295 10.27 -7.23 -11.88
C ARG A 295 11.30 -6.12 -12.02
N PHE A 296 11.37 -5.45 -13.18
CA PHE A 296 12.21 -4.26 -13.36
C PHE A 296 11.86 -3.19 -12.32
N ARG A 297 10.59 -2.79 -12.27
CA ARG A 297 10.11 -1.77 -11.33
C ARG A 297 10.23 -2.21 -9.87
N LEU A 298 10.06 -3.49 -9.57
CA LEU A 298 10.27 -4.04 -8.23
C LEU A 298 11.72 -3.86 -7.78
N GLY A 299 12.69 -4.20 -8.64
CA GLY A 299 14.11 -4.01 -8.32
C GLY A 299 14.46 -2.54 -8.07
N VAL A 300 13.91 -1.62 -8.88
CA VAL A 300 14.05 -0.17 -8.69
C VAL A 300 13.41 0.29 -7.37
N ALA A 301 12.19 -0.16 -7.06
CA ALA A 301 11.51 0.17 -5.82
C ALA A 301 12.25 -0.34 -4.57
N LEU A 302 12.79 -1.56 -4.64
CA LEU A 302 13.64 -2.12 -3.59
C LEU A 302 14.90 -1.28 -3.38
N ARG A 303 15.50 -0.78 -4.48
CA ARG A 303 16.64 0.15 -4.43
C ARG A 303 16.28 1.44 -3.71
N TRP A 304 15.13 2.05 -4.02
CA TRP A 304 14.66 3.26 -3.33
C TRP A 304 14.35 3.03 -1.85
N ASN A 305 13.89 1.82 -1.49
CA ASN A 305 13.71 1.43 -0.10
C ASN A 305 15.02 1.05 0.61
N ASN A 306 16.14 1.05 -0.12
CA ASN A 306 17.44 0.60 0.36
C ASN A 306 17.46 -0.88 0.81
N ASP A 307 16.61 -1.72 0.20
CA ASP A 307 16.70 -3.18 0.29
C ASP A 307 17.75 -3.67 -0.72
N GLN A 308 19.02 -3.44 -0.39
CA GLN A 308 20.17 -3.57 -1.30
C GLN A 308 20.29 -4.97 -1.93
N GLU A 309 20.38 -6.01 -1.10
CA GLU A 309 20.54 -7.39 -1.58
C GLU A 309 19.31 -7.84 -2.38
N PRO A 310 18.05 -7.68 -1.90
CA PRO A 310 16.87 -7.98 -2.72
C PRO A 310 16.82 -7.24 -4.06
N SER A 311 17.26 -5.97 -4.10
CA SER A 311 17.32 -5.19 -5.35
C SER A 311 18.34 -5.78 -6.33
N ILE A 312 19.54 -6.11 -5.86
CA ILE A 312 20.59 -6.75 -6.67
C ILE A 312 20.11 -8.11 -7.18
N GLU A 313 19.58 -8.97 -6.30
CA GLU A 313 19.07 -10.31 -6.66
C GLU A 313 17.96 -10.22 -7.72
N THR A 314 17.04 -9.26 -7.56
CA THR A 314 15.95 -9.04 -8.52
C THR A 314 16.49 -8.71 -9.90
N HIS A 315 17.43 -7.76 -10.02
CA HIS A 315 18.00 -7.40 -11.32
C HIS A 315 18.95 -8.47 -11.89
N GLN A 316 19.71 -9.17 -11.05
CA GLN A 316 20.50 -10.34 -11.50
C GLN A 316 19.60 -11.43 -12.09
N SER A 317 18.44 -11.66 -11.48
CA SER A 317 17.47 -12.63 -11.98
C SER A 317 16.85 -12.19 -13.33
N LEU A 318 16.69 -10.89 -13.56
CA LEU A 318 16.22 -10.34 -14.84
C LEU A 318 17.26 -10.51 -15.94
N VAL A 319 18.51 -10.17 -15.64
CA VAL A 319 19.65 -10.45 -16.50
C VAL A 319 19.60 -11.93 -16.91
N LYS A 320 19.62 -12.87 -15.95
CA LYS A 320 19.55 -14.32 -16.26
C LYS A 320 18.32 -14.75 -17.07
N ALA A 321 17.16 -14.13 -16.87
CA ALA A 321 15.90 -14.51 -17.52
C ALA A 321 15.76 -13.98 -18.96
N ILE A 322 16.40 -12.85 -19.27
CA ILE A 322 16.30 -12.20 -20.59
C ILE A 322 17.38 -12.77 -21.51
N SER A 323 16.97 -13.30 -22.66
CA SER A 323 17.87 -13.85 -23.68
C SER A 323 18.85 -12.78 -24.19
N ALA A 324 20.07 -13.20 -24.52
CA ALA A 324 21.08 -12.33 -25.11
C ALA A 324 20.67 -11.75 -26.48
N GLU A 325 19.73 -12.40 -27.18
CA GLU A 325 19.16 -11.90 -28.44
C GLU A 325 18.25 -10.68 -28.23
N GLN A 326 17.65 -10.54 -27.03
CA GLN A 326 16.79 -9.41 -26.67
C GLN A 326 17.63 -8.23 -26.18
N LYS A 327 18.45 -7.67 -27.07
CA LYS A 327 19.48 -6.66 -26.75
C LYS A 327 18.98 -5.51 -25.87
N ALA A 328 17.86 -4.87 -26.22
CA ALA A 328 17.33 -3.73 -25.46
C ALA A 328 16.95 -4.11 -24.01
N GLY A 329 16.15 -5.17 -23.83
CA GLY A 329 15.77 -5.63 -22.49
C GLY A 329 16.98 -6.14 -21.68
N ARG A 330 17.97 -6.73 -22.36
CA ARG A 330 19.21 -7.18 -21.74
C ARG A 330 20.07 -5.99 -21.28
N ALA A 331 20.18 -4.95 -22.10
CA ALA A 331 20.87 -3.70 -21.75
C ALA A 331 20.22 -3.02 -20.55
N GLU A 332 18.89 -2.89 -20.54
CA GLU A 332 18.14 -2.32 -19.42
C GLU A 332 18.37 -3.12 -18.12
N ALA A 333 18.33 -4.45 -18.18
CA ALA A 333 18.57 -5.30 -17.02
C ALA A 333 19.98 -5.13 -16.44
N LEU A 334 20.98 -5.02 -17.31
CA LEU A 334 22.37 -4.77 -16.92
C LEU A 334 22.54 -3.37 -16.30
N LEU A 335 21.93 -2.33 -16.87
CA LEU A 335 21.95 -0.97 -16.32
C LEU A 335 21.31 -0.90 -14.94
N GLN A 336 20.13 -1.49 -14.78
CA GLN A 336 19.43 -1.48 -13.49
C GLN A 336 20.20 -2.31 -12.43
N LEU A 337 20.87 -3.39 -12.84
CA LEU A 337 21.77 -4.12 -11.96
C LEU A 337 22.99 -3.28 -11.56
N ALA A 338 23.61 -2.56 -12.49
CA ALA A 338 24.72 -1.64 -12.21
C ALA A 338 24.32 -0.59 -11.17
N TRP A 339 23.16 0.06 -11.35
CA TRP A 339 22.63 1.03 -10.38
C TRP A 339 22.35 0.43 -9.00
N SER A 340 21.90 -0.81 -8.93
CA SER A 340 21.64 -1.49 -7.64
C SER A 340 22.93 -1.77 -6.87
N ARG A 341 23.99 -2.15 -7.58
CA ARG A 341 25.34 -2.31 -7.04
C ARG A 341 25.95 -0.98 -6.58
N ILE A 342 25.86 0.05 -7.42
CA ILE A 342 26.27 1.43 -7.05
C ILE A 342 25.54 1.87 -5.79
N ASN A 343 24.22 1.66 -5.70
CA ASN A 343 23.44 2.06 -4.54
C ASN A 343 23.92 1.41 -3.24
N LYS A 344 24.23 0.12 -3.27
CA LYS A 344 24.80 -0.60 -2.12
C LYS A 344 26.12 0.04 -1.65
N VAL A 345 27.04 0.28 -2.58
CA VAL A 345 28.35 0.87 -2.29
C VAL A 345 28.21 2.31 -1.79
N ALA A 346 27.40 3.12 -2.47
CA ALA A 346 27.14 4.50 -2.11
C ALA A 346 26.52 4.63 -0.71
N TRP A 347 25.58 3.74 -0.36
CA TRP A 347 24.95 3.74 0.95
C TRP A 347 25.89 3.22 2.06
N ASN A 348 26.55 2.09 1.85
CA ASN A 348 27.42 1.48 2.86
C ASN A 348 28.74 2.23 3.04
N ARG A 349 29.13 3.05 2.04
CA ARG A 349 30.40 3.79 1.98
C ARG A 349 31.64 2.87 2.03
N ILE A 350 31.50 1.64 1.53
CA ILE A 350 32.57 0.64 1.42
C ILE A 350 33.11 0.69 -0.02
N LEU A 351 34.04 1.62 -0.29
CA LEU A 351 34.48 1.93 -1.66
C LEU A 351 35.29 0.80 -2.31
N ASP A 352 35.88 -0.10 -1.52
CA ASP A 352 36.62 -1.27 -2.00
C ASP A 352 35.74 -2.50 -2.29
N ASP A 353 34.42 -2.37 -2.11
CA ASP A 353 33.47 -3.43 -2.44
C ASP A 353 33.56 -3.81 -3.93
N SER A 354 33.70 -5.11 -4.20
CA SER A 354 33.76 -5.66 -5.55
C SER A 354 32.55 -5.30 -6.42
N ASP A 355 31.40 -5.00 -5.81
CA ASP A 355 30.19 -4.59 -6.52
C ASP A 355 30.39 -3.32 -7.36
N ILE A 356 31.30 -2.40 -6.99
CA ILE A 356 31.52 -1.19 -7.82
C ILE A 356 32.20 -1.51 -9.15
N ARG A 357 33.19 -2.41 -9.14
CA ARG A 357 33.83 -2.90 -10.39
C ARG A 357 32.84 -3.68 -11.24
N ALA A 358 32.02 -4.50 -10.60
CA ALA A 358 31.00 -5.27 -11.28
C ALA A 358 29.85 -4.39 -11.81
N ALA A 359 29.59 -3.22 -11.21
CA ALA A 359 28.67 -2.23 -11.74
C ALA A 359 29.20 -1.58 -13.03
N TYR A 360 30.48 -1.21 -13.06
CA TYR A 360 31.12 -0.68 -14.27
C TYR A 360 31.05 -1.70 -15.42
N GLN A 361 31.40 -2.97 -15.15
CA GLN A 361 31.34 -4.04 -16.16
C GLN A 361 29.93 -4.24 -16.72
N ASN A 362 28.91 -4.29 -15.86
CA ASN A 362 27.53 -4.39 -16.32
C ASN A 362 27.13 -3.20 -17.22
N ALA A 363 27.52 -1.97 -16.85
CA ALA A 363 27.20 -0.79 -17.64
C ALA A 363 27.96 -0.77 -18.97
N ASP A 364 29.17 -1.31 -19.02
CA ASP A 364 29.95 -1.49 -20.25
C ASP A 364 29.31 -2.54 -21.18
N GLU A 365 28.89 -3.69 -20.63
CA GLU A 365 28.12 -4.69 -21.37
C GLU A 365 26.78 -4.12 -21.88
N ALA A 366 26.10 -3.30 -21.08
CA ALA A 366 24.87 -2.64 -21.50
C ALA A 366 25.11 -1.67 -22.66
N LEU A 367 26.22 -0.92 -22.63
CA LEU A 367 26.59 0.02 -23.69
C LEU A 367 26.77 -0.70 -25.04
N VAL A 368 27.37 -1.89 -25.04
CA VAL A 368 27.56 -2.71 -26.26
C VAL A 368 26.22 -3.15 -26.86
N LEU A 369 25.20 -3.34 -26.02
CA LEU A 369 23.87 -3.81 -26.42
C LEU A 369 22.90 -2.66 -26.72
N ALA A 370 23.18 -1.45 -26.26
CA ALA A 370 22.33 -0.28 -26.39
C ALA A 370 22.31 0.27 -27.82
N ASP A 371 21.12 0.40 -28.40
CA ASP A 371 20.93 0.97 -29.72
C ASP A 371 20.47 2.44 -29.66
N LEU A 372 19.68 2.81 -28.64
CA LEU A 372 19.10 4.15 -28.50
C LEU A 372 20.08 5.15 -27.84
N PRO A 373 20.08 6.43 -28.24
CA PRO A 373 20.92 7.45 -27.61
C PRO A 373 20.73 7.58 -26.10
N LEU A 374 19.47 7.50 -25.62
CA LEU A 374 19.13 7.56 -24.19
C LEU A 374 19.80 6.42 -23.40
N ASP A 375 19.76 5.20 -23.94
CA ASP A 375 20.35 4.02 -23.29
C ASP A 375 21.87 4.11 -23.25
N LYS A 376 22.50 4.61 -24.32
CA LYS A 376 23.95 4.83 -24.39
C LYS A 376 24.40 5.94 -23.44
N PHE A 377 23.63 7.04 -23.36
CA PHE A 377 23.83 8.08 -22.36
C PHE A 377 23.80 7.49 -20.95
N MET A 378 22.76 6.72 -20.62
CA MET A 378 22.63 6.11 -19.30
C MET A 378 23.75 5.12 -19.01
N ALA A 379 24.23 4.37 -20.00
CA ALA A 379 25.35 3.47 -19.82
C ALA A 379 26.67 4.21 -19.51
N GLU A 380 27.04 5.21 -20.31
CA GLU A 380 28.25 6.00 -20.07
C GLU A 380 28.16 6.81 -18.77
N TYR A 381 26.99 7.37 -18.46
CA TYR A 381 26.76 8.05 -17.18
C TYR A 381 26.87 7.07 -15.99
N THR A 382 26.37 5.85 -16.10
CA THR A 382 26.47 4.83 -15.05
C THR A 382 27.92 4.34 -14.87
N LYS A 383 28.69 4.23 -15.96
CA LYS A 383 30.14 3.98 -15.89
C LYS A 383 30.87 5.09 -15.14
N ALA A 384 30.58 6.35 -15.47
CA ALA A 384 31.12 7.51 -14.75
C ALA A 384 30.75 7.46 -13.25
N TYR A 385 29.48 7.20 -12.94
CA TYR A 385 29.02 7.10 -11.55
C TYR A 385 29.63 5.92 -10.79
N SER A 386 30.01 4.84 -11.48
CA SER A 386 30.76 3.73 -10.86
C SER A 386 32.19 4.15 -10.50
N LEU A 387 32.87 4.89 -11.38
CA LEU A 387 34.22 5.42 -11.12
C LEU A 387 34.24 6.36 -9.90
N LEU A 388 33.15 7.10 -9.68
CA LEU A 388 33.00 8.00 -8.53
C LEU A 388 33.26 7.31 -7.16
N PHE A 389 32.85 6.05 -7.03
CA PHE A 389 32.98 5.26 -5.80
C PHE A 389 34.09 4.21 -5.87
N THR A 390 34.96 4.25 -6.89
CA THR A 390 36.10 3.34 -6.99
C THR A 390 37.25 3.87 -6.12
N PRO A 391 38.03 3.02 -5.43
CA PRO A 391 39.25 3.44 -4.75
C PRO A 391 40.24 4.02 -5.75
N ASP A 392 41.04 5.00 -5.35
CA ASP A 392 42.01 5.67 -6.24
C ASP A 392 41.35 6.22 -7.53
N ARG A 393 40.19 6.88 -7.36
CA ARG A 393 39.37 7.43 -8.44
C ARG A 393 40.22 8.16 -9.50
N ASP A 394 40.13 7.65 -10.73
CA ASP A 394 40.72 8.27 -11.92
C ASP A 394 39.78 9.35 -12.47
N ASN A 395 40.10 10.61 -12.20
CA ASN A 395 39.31 11.75 -12.68
C ASN A 395 39.40 11.93 -14.22
N GLN A 396 40.48 11.48 -14.87
CA GLN A 396 40.60 11.54 -16.33
C GLN A 396 39.65 10.53 -16.98
N ALA A 397 39.63 9.29 -16.48
CA ALA A 397 38.67 8.29 -16.93
C ALA A 397 37.22 8.75 -16.66
N LEU A 398 36.95 9.37 -15.50
CA LEU A 398 35.64 9.93 -15.17
C LEU A 398 35.22 11.01 -16.18
N LEU A 399 36.12 11.95 -16.51
CA LEU A 399 35.88 13.01 -17.48
C LEU A 399 35.57 12.46 -18.87
N GLU A 400 36.31 11.45 -19.32
CA GLU A 400 36.07 10.79 -20.60
C GLU A 400 34.67 10.17 -20.67
N ARG A 401 34.26 9.43 -19.63
CA ARG A 401 32.92 8.83 -19.57
C ARG A 401 31.82 9.88 -19.55
N LEU A 402 31.99 10.98 -18.80
CA LEU A 402 31.00 12.06 -18.77
C LEU A 402 30.93 12.83 -20.09
N THR A 403 32.06 12.98 -20.79
CA THR A 403 32.10 13.60 -22.13
C THR A 403 31.33 12.75 -23.15
N GLU A 404 31.53 11.42 -23.11
CA GLU A 404 30.77 10.48 -23.94
C GLU A 404 29.28 10.47 -23.58
N ALA A 405 28.94 10.49 -22.29
CA ALA A 405 27.56 10.62 -21.85
C ALA A 405 26.91 11.90 -22.39
N LYS A 406 27.61 13.04 -22.35
CA LYS A 406 27.11 14.31 -22.89
C LYS A 406 26.84 14.23 -24.39
N ARG A 407 27.73 13.57 -25.15
CA ARG A 407 27.56 13.36 -26.59
C ARG A 407 26.26 12.62 -26.90
N TRP A 408 26.01 11.49 -26.22
CA TRP A 408 24.78 10.72 -26.40
C TRP A 408 23.53 11.46 -25.88
N PHE A 409 23.68 12.23 -24.79
CA PHE A 409 22.58 13.05 -24.27
C PHE A 409 22.14 14.12 -25.27
N ALA A 410 23.07 14.73 -26.01
CA ALA A 410 22.75 15.72 -27.04
C ALA A 410 21.88 15.15 -28.19
N GLU A 411 21.96 13.84 -28.44
CA GLU A 411 21.15 13.11 -29.42
C GLU A 411 19.81 12.59 -28.84
N THR A 412 19.55 12.76 -27.54
CA THR A 412 18.36 12.26 -26.88
C THR A 412 17.14 13.17 -27.14
N PRO A 413 15.98 12.61 -27.57
CA PRO A 413 14.76 13.39 -27.73
C PRO A 413 14.32 14.09 -26.43
N GLY A 414 13.93 15.37 -26.55
CA GLY A 414 13.47 16.16 -25.40
C GLY A 414 14.56 16.64 -24.45
N GLN A 415 15.84 16.42 -24.77
CA GLN A 415 16.97 16.92 -23.98
C GLN A 415 16.98 18.45 -23.89
N THR A 416 17.41 18.96 -22.75
CA THR A 416 17.66 20.38 -22.52
C THR A 416 18.92 20.56 -21.66
N PRO A 417 19.55 21.75 -21.70
CA PRO A 417 20.67 22.07 -20.81
C PRO A 417 20.31 21.91 -19.32
N ASP A 418 19.09 22.30 -18.91
CA ASP A 418 18.66 22.16 -17.52
C ASP A 418 18.58 20.69 -17.08
N ILE A 419 18.16 19.79 -17.97
CA ILE A 419 18.13 18.35 -17.69
C ILE A 419 19.56 17.79 -17.61
N TRP A 420 20.48 18.22 -18.49
CA TRP A 420 21.90 17.87 -18.37
C TRP A 420 22.45 18.32 -17.01
N ASN A 421 22.20 19.57 -16.63
CA ASN A 421 22.65 20.18 -15.39
C ASN A 421 22.13 19.45 -14.16
N PHE A 422 20.93 18.88 -14.24
CA PHE A 422 20.40 18.02 -13.21
C PHE A 422 21.23 16.74 -13.00
N PHE A 423 21.64 16.05 -14.08
CA PHE A 423 22.46 14.84 -13.97
C PHE A 423 23.86 15.11 -13.42
N ILE A 424 24.54 16.17 -13.89
CA ILE A 424 25.88 16.54 -13.38
C ILE A 424 25.81 17.24 -12.02
N GLY A 425 24.66 17.80 -11.66
CA GLY A 425 24.38 18.43 -10.38
C GLY A 425 23.97 17.47 -9.26
N ALA A 426 23.88 16.16 -9.54
CA ALA A 426 23.62 15.14 -8.52
C ALA A 426 24.65 15.21 -7.39
N GLU A 427 24.19 15.23 -6.13
CA GLU A 427 24.99 15.60 -4.94
C GLU A 427 26.39 14.95 -4.88
N SER A 428 26.47 13.62 -5.03
CA SER A 428 27.75 12.89 -4.98
C SER A 428 28.68 13.25 -6.14
N LEU A 429 28.14 13.50 -7.33
CA LEU A 429 28.92 13.82 -8.53
C LEU A 429 29.36 15.29 -8.50
N LYS A 430 28.45 16.19 -8.14
CA LYS A 430 28.69 17.63 -8.03
C LYS A 430 29.90 17.95 -7.15
N ALA A 431 29.98 17.33 -5.98
CA ALA A 431 31.10 17.54 -5.05
C ALA A 431 32.48 17.25 -5.67
N VAL A 432 32.54 16.33 -6.64
CA VAL A 432 33.77 15.98 -7.36
C VAL A 432 34.03 16.92 -8.53
N LEU A 433 32.99 17.23 -9.31
CA LEU A 433 33.13 18.11 -10.47
C LEU A 433 33.54 19.53 -10.06
N ASP A 434 33.02 20.02 -8.93
CA ASP A 434 33.37 21.35 -8.41
C ASP A 434 34.80 21.40 -7.84
N ALA A 435 35.34 20.26 -7.39
CA ALA A 435 36.63 20.19 -6.69
C ALA A 435 37.84 20.10 -7.63
N ASP A 436 37.68 19.57 -8.84
CA ASP A 436 38.77 19.39 -9.80
C ASP A 436 38.55 20.24 -11.07
N PRO A 437 39.45 21.20 -11.38
CA PRO A 437 39.35 22.05 -12.58
C PRO A 437 39.28 21.29 -13.91
N ILE A 438 39.69 20.02 -13.96
CA ILE A 438 39.64 19.21 -15.18
C ILE A 438 38.21 19.07 -15.73
N PHE A 439 37.18 19.22 -14.88
CA PHE A 439 35.77 19.14 -15.26
C PHE A 439 35.17 20.47 -15.74
N GLN A 440 35.89 21.59 -15.65
CA GLN A 440 35.39 22.91 -16.06
C GLN A 440 34.81 22.96 -17.49
N PRO A 441 35.35 22.26 -18.51
CA PRO A 441 34.74 22.24 -19.84
C PRO A 441 33.31 21.66 -19.85
N LEU A 442 33.00 20.71 -18.98
CA LEU A 442 31.65 20.14 -18.84
C LEU A 442 30.70 21.11 -18.12
N LEU A 443 31.21 21.87 -17.15
CA LEU A 443 30.46 22.83 -16.33
C LEU A 443 30.23 24.18 -17.05
N ALA A 444 31.20 24.70 -17.79
CA ALA A 444 31.07 26.00 -18.48
C ALA A 444 30.03 25.95 -19.62
N GLN A 445 29.96 24.83 -20.33
CA GLN A 445 28.98 24.60 -21.39
C GLN A 445 27.54 24.40 -20.86
N ALA A 446 27.37 24.29 -19.53
CA ALA A 446 26.07 24.19 -18.88
C ALA A 446 25.43 25.57 -18.59
N ASP A 447 26.24 26.65 -18.58
CA ASP A 447 25.84 28.00 -18.16
C ASP A 447 25.61 29.00 -19.32
N GLU A 448 25.88 28.63 -20.58
CA GLU A 448 25.83 29.55 -21.74
C GLU A 448 24.43 30.11 -22.13
N LYS A 449 23.38 29.89 -21.33
CA LYS A 449 22.01 30.43 -21.60
C LYS A 449 21.38 31.25 -20.46
N LYS A 450 22.20 31.89 -19.61
CA LYS A 450 21.72 32.96 -18.71
C LYS A 450 22.19 34.35 -19.15
N GLY A 451 21.93 34.68 -20.42
CA GLY A 451 22.14 36.00 -21.01
C GLY A 451 20.81 36.66 -21.39
#